data_AF-A0A317CY09-F1
#
_entry.id   AF-A0A317CY09-F1
#
_cell.length_a   1.000
_cell.length_b   1.000
_cell.length_c   1.000
_cell.angle_alpha   90.00
_cell.angle_beta   90.00
_cell.angle_gamma   90.00
#
_symmetry.space_group_name_H-M   'P 1'
#
loop_
_entity.id
_entity.type
_entity.pdbx_description
1 polymer ?
#
loop_
_entity_poly.entity_id
_entity_poly.type
_entity_poly.pdbx_seq_one_letter_code
_entity_poly.pdbx_strand_id
1 'polypeptide(L)'
;MAWAPWVEPWFPDNRELRYGGQRLDDRNRLINNCPSGFLCLAAGEGNGLHTVYYLYACSERSLSNFIGDGAVANSQTGNPGPRAILKRQDKSTERVIGPGNDPVRVDWDPVYYIDPC
;
A
#
# COMPACT_ATOMS: atom_id res chain seq x y z
N MET A 1 -12.59 17.70 5.15
CA MET A 1 -13.43 16.49 5.14
C MET A 1 -12.49 15.32 5.29
N ALA A 2 -12.70 14.43 6.26
CA ALA A 2 -11.86 13.24 6.41
C ALA A 2 -12.43 12.11 5.55
N TRP A 3 -11.57 11.33 4.89
CA TRP A 3 -11.96 10.13 4.15
C TRP A 3 -11.18 8.92 4.65
N ALA A 4 -11.71 7.73 4.41
CA ALA A 4 -11.06 6.48 4.75
C ALA A 4 -10.58 5.79 3.47
N PRO A 5 -9.26 5.67 3.26
CA PRO A 5 -8.70 4.75 2.27
C PRO A 5 -9.28 3.35 2.47
N TRP A 6 -9.55 2.66 1.37
CA TRP A 6 -10.12 1.32 1.36
C TRP A 6 -9.50 0.45 0.27
N VAL A 7 -9.40 -0.85 0.55
CA VAL A 7 -8.75 -1.85 -0.30
C VAL A 7 -9.68 -3.06 -0.39
N GLU A 8 -9.95 -3.53 -1.61
CA GLU A 8 -10.84 -4.69 -1.84
C GLU A 8 -10.32 -5.60 -2.97
N PRO A 9 -10.30 -6.94 -2.82
CA PRO A 9 -10.70 -7.71 -1.64
C PRO A 9 -9.73 -7.56 -0.46
N TRP A 10 -10.27 -7.63 0.76
CA TRP A 10 -9.49 -7.61 2.01
C TRP A 10 -9.39 -9.02 2.58
N PHE A 11 -8.18 -9.48 2.95
CA PHE A 11 -7.93 -10.84 3.45
C PHE A 11 -7.43 -10.83 4.91
N PRO A 12 -8.28 -10.51 5.90
CA PRO A 12 -7.87 -10.40 7.30
C PRO A 12 -7.34 -11.73 7.87
N ASP A 13 -7.87 -12.85 7.40
CA ASP A 13 -7.45 -14.19 7.83
C ASP A 13 -6.10 -14.60 7.23
N ASN A 14 -5.58 -13.86 6.24
CA ASN A 14 -4.31 -14.12 5.57
C ASN A 14 -3.20 -13.15 6.01
N ARG A 15 -3.14 -12.87 7.32
CA ARG A 15 -2.12 -12.04 7.98
C ARG A 15 -2.14 -10.55 7.60
N GLU A 16 -3.14 -10.08 6.86
CA GLU A 16 -3.22 -8.66 6.46
C GLU A 16 -3.63 -7.78 7.63
N LEU A 17 -3.00 -6.61 7.76
CA LEU A 17 -3.23 -5.68 8.87
C LEU A 17 -3.57 -4.27 8.37
N ARG A 18 -4.47 -3.59 9.08
CA ARG A 18 -4.87 -2.21 8.79
C ARG A 18 -4.72 -1.35 10.04
N TYR A 19 -4.02 -0.23 9.90
CA TYR A 19 -3.80 0.76 10.95
C TYR A 19 -4.36 2.12 10.48
N GLY A 20 -5.59 2.46 10.86
CA GLY A 20 -6.21 3.75 10.55
C GLY A 20 -5.83 4.85 11.55
N GLY A 21 -5.98 6.12 11.17
CA GLY A 21 -5.84 7.28 12.06
C GLY A 21 -4.41 7.55 12.54
N GLN A 22 -3.39 7.15 11.76
CA GLN A 22 -2.00 7.28 12.13
C GLN A 22 -1.48 8.70 11.89
N ARG A 23 -0.80 9.28 12.89
CA ARG A 23 -0.04 10.52 12.71
C ARG A 23 1.18 10.28 11.83
N LEU A 24 1.80 11.35 11.35
CA LEU A 24 2.95 11.28 10.43
C LEU A 24 4.08 10.39 10.97
N ASP A 25 4.45 10.54 12.25
CA ASP A 25 5.53 9.75 12.86
C ASP A 25 5.19 8.27 12.98
N ASP A 26 3.96 7.94 13.41
CA ASP A 26 3.49 6.55 13.49
C ASP A 26 3.39 5.90 12.10
N ARG A 27 2.87 6.64 11.11
CA ARG A 27 2.84 6.21 9.71
C ARG A 27 4.25 5.87 9.24
N ASN A 28 5.21 6.77 9.47
CA ASN A 28 6.60 6.58 9.04
C ASN A 28 7.22 5.37 9.74
N ARG A 29 6.96 5.19 11.05
CA ARG A 29 7.44 4.01 11.79
C ARG A 29 6.87 2.72 11.21
N LEU A 30 5.57 2.65 10.92
CA LEU A 30 4.94 1.45 10.35
C LEU A 30 5.51 1.12 8.96
N ILE A 31 5.63 2.13 8.10
CA ILE A 31 6.16 1.95 6.74
C ILE A 31 7.66 1.57 6.74
N ASN A 32 8.48 2.23 7.55
CA ASN A 32 9.91 1.91 7.67
C ASN A 32 10.18 0.53 8.28
N ASN A 33 9.25 0.01 9.10
CA ASN A 33 9.34 -1.31 9.70
C ASN A 33 8.40 -2.32 9.03
N CYS A 34 8.19 -2.18 7.71
CA CYS A 34 7.36 -3.10 6.96
C CYS A 34 7.88 -4.55 7.11
N PRO A 35 7.09 -5.48 7.71
CA PRO A 35 7.58 -6.80 8.03
C PRO A 35 7.97 -7.61 6.78
N SER A 36 8.97 -8.49 6.93
CA SER A 36 9.36 -9.41 5.86
C SER A 36 8.18 -10.25 5.37
N GLY A 37 8.02 -10.34 4.05
CA GLY A 37 6.91 -11.01 3.38
C GLY A 37 5.72 -10.12 3.02
N PHE A 38 5.73 -8.83 3.41
CA PHE A 38 4.60 -7.93 3.19
C PHE A 38 4.90 -6.80 2.21
N LEU A 39 3.83 -6.32 1.57
CA LEU A 39 3.77 -5.03 0.92
C LEU A 39 3.02 -4.06 1.84
N CYS A 40 3.67 -3.00 2.29
CA CYS A 40 3.07 -2.01 3.17
C CYS A 40 2.74 -0.72 2.41
N LEU A 41 1.51 -0.23 2.54
CA LEU A 41 1.01 0.98 1.88
C LEU A 41 0.57 2.01 2.91
N ALA A 42 0.81 3.29 2.66
CA ALA A 42 0.25 4.38 3.44
C ALA A 42 -0.47 5.37 2.53
N ALA A 43 -1.69 5.73 2.90
CA ALA A 43 -2.51 6.74 2.22
C ALA A 43 -3.05 7.76 3.24
N GLY A 44 -3.14 9.02 2.82
CA GLY A 44 -3.71 10.09 3.64
C GLY A 44 -5.22 9.96 3.81
N GLU A 45 -5.73 10.51 4.92
CA GLU A 45 -7.16 10.54 5.28
C GLU A 45 -7.77 11.95 5.11
N GLY A 46 -7.03 12.90 4.53
CA GLY A 46 -7.50 14.27 4.26
C GLY A 46 -7.60 15.20 5.48
N ASN A 47 -7.21 14.72 6.66
CA ASN A 47 -7.25 15.44 7.94
C ASN A 47 -5.87 15.49 8.63
N GLY A 48 -4.79 15.18 7.91
CA GLY A 48 -3.43 15.06 8.45
C GLY A 48 -3.10 13.69 9.06
N LEU A 49 -4.07 12.77 9.11
CA LEU A 49 -3.86 11.36 9.48
C LEU A 49 -3.71 10.47 8.25
N HIS A 50 -3.31 9.22 8.48
CA HIS A 50 -3.02 8.24 7.46
C HIS A 50 -3.55 6.87 7.85
N THR A 51 -4.00 6.11 6.86
CA THR A 51 -4.21 4.67 7.00
C THR A 51 -3.02 3.91 6.42
N VAL A 52 -2.51 2.93 7.16
CA VAL A 52 -1.46 2.01 6.72
C VAL A 52 -2.02 0.60 6.56
N TYR A 53 -1.69 -0.05 5.44
CA TYR A 53 -2.07 -1.42 5.11
C TYR A 53 -0.84 -2.30 5.00
N TYR A 54 -0.85 -3.48 5.61
CA TYR A 54 0.12 -4.54 5.37
C TYR A 54 -0.58 -5.64 4.58
N LEU A 55 -0.14 -5.85 3.35
CA LEU A 55 -0.73 -6.77 2.37
C LEU A 55 0.19 -7.97 2.20
N TYR A 56 -0.41 -9.16 2.18
CA TYR A 56 0.33 -10.43 2.09
C TYR A 56 -0.16 -11.31 0.94
N ALA A 57 -1.48 -11.36 0.69
CA ALA A 57 -2.03 -12.19 -0.36
C ALA A 57 -1.66 -11.68 -1.76
N CYS A 58 -1.27 -12.58 -2.67
CA CYS A 58 -1.09 -12.27 -4.09
C CYS A 58 -2.44 -12.26 -4.81
N SER A 59 -3.17 -11.15 -4.69
CA SER A 59 -4.42 -10.92 -5.41
C SER A 59 -4.53 -9.45 -5.73
N GLU A 60 -4.86 -9.13 -6.98
CA GLU A 60 -5.14 -7.77 -7.40
C GLU A 60 -6.31 -7.19 -6.59
N ARG A 61 -6.15 -5.94 -6.14
CA ARG A 61 -7.13 -5.21 -5.34
C ARG A 61 -7.47 -3.87 -5.97
N SER A 62 -8.72 -3.45 -5.84
CA SER A 62 -9.13 -2.08 -6.08
C SER A 62 -8.78 -1.20 -4.89
N LEU A 63 -8.41 0.05 -5.18
CA LEU A 63 -8.15 1.10 -4.21
C LEU A 63 -9.26 2.13 -4.28
N SER A 64 -9.77 2.56 -3.13
CA SER A 64 -10.77 3.63 -3.03
C SER A 64 -10.34 4.65 -1.99
N ASN A 65 -10.53 5.94 -2.27
CA ASN A 65 -10.07 7.05 -1.42
C ASN A 65 -8.56 7.04 -1.12
N PHE A 66 -7.77 6.47 -2.03
CA PHE A 66 -6.32 6.68 -2.08
C PHE A 66 -6.10 7.95 -2.92
N ILE A 67 -5.75 9.06 -2.27
CA ILE A 67 -5.70 10.39 -2.90
C ILE A 67 -4.39 11.07 -2.50
N GLY A 68 -3.72 11.65 -3.49
CA GLY A 68 -2.49 12.40 -3.36
C GLY A 68 -1.33 11.57 -2.82
N ASP A 69 -0.50 12.20 -2.00
CA ASP A 69 0.75 11.61 -1.54
C ASP A 69 0.57 10.44 -0.56
N GLY A 70 1.38 9.40 -0.79
CA GLY A 70 1.56 8.32 0.15
C GLY A 70 2.93 7.66 0.06
N ALA A 71 3.03 6.48 0.66
CA ALA A 71 4.28 5.72 0.72
C ALA A 71 4.02 4.23 0.56
N VAL A 72 4.98 3.54 -0.03
CA VAL A 72 4.95 2.08 -0.20
C VAL A 72 6.31 1.51 0.19
N ALA A 73 6.31 0.44 0.97
CA ALA A 73 7.49 -0.37 1.24
C ALA A 73 7.22 -1.81 0.83
N ASN A 74 8.11 -2.38 0.03
CA ASN A 74 8.00 -3.76 -0.42
C ASN A 74 9.08 -4.62 0.25
N SER A 75 8.69 -5.31 1.33
CA SER A 75 9.55 -6.22 2.09
C SER A 75 9.30 -7.70 1.73
N GLN A 76 8.67 -7.97 0.59
CA GLN A 76 8.31 -9.33 0.20
C GLN A 76 9.55 -10.17 -0.15
N THR A 77 9.48 -11.48 0.06
CA THR A 77 10.57 -12.43 -0.20
C THR A 77 10.09 -13.55 -1.15
N GLY A 78 10.86 -13.91 -2.19
CA GLY A 78 10.48 -14.97 -3.16
C GLY A 78 11.09 -14.82 -4.58
N ASN A 79 10.99 -15.85 -5.44
CA ASN A 79 11.53 -15.85 -6.81
C ASN A 79 10.49 -16.36 -7.84
N PRO A 80 10.32 -15.75 -9.05
CA PRO A 80 11.09 -14.64 -9.61
C PRO A 80 10.53 -13.26 -9.20
N GLY A 81 11.06 -12.75 -8.07
CA GLY A 81 10.91 -11.41 -7.52
C GLY A 81 9.47 -10.99 -7.15
N PRO A 82 9.10 -10.92 -5.87
CA PRO A 82 7.81 -10.34 -5.49
C PRO A 82 7.82 -8.85 -5.81
N ARG A 83 7.11 -8.48 -6.87
CA ARG A 83 6.98 -7.10 -7.34
C ARG A 83 5.56 -6.69 -7.10
N ALA A 84 5.36 -5.54 -6.45
CA ALA A 84 4.05 -4.94 -6.41
C ALA A 84 3.83 -4.08 -7.67
N ILE A 85 2.67 -4.21 -8.30
CA ILE A 85 2.28 -3.49 -9.50
C ILE A 85 1.15 -2.53 -9.15
N LEU A 86 1.43 -1.24 -9.22
CA LEU A 86 0.42 -0.19 -9.18
C LEU A 86 -0.17 -0.04 -10.58
N LYS A 87 -1.49 -0.03 -10.71
CA LYS A 87 -2.18 0.02 -12.01
C LYS A 87 -3.16 1.19 -12.06
N ARG A 88 -3.29 1.77 -13.26
CA ARG A 88 -4.24 2.83 -13.60
C ARG A 88 -5.65 2.26 -13.75
N GLN A 89 -6.63 3.15 -13.94
CA GLN A 89 -8.04 2.77 -14.10
C GLN A 89 -8.28 1.82 -15.29
N ASP A 90 -7.54 1.97 -16.38
CA ASP A 90 -7.58 1.10 -17.56
C ASP A 90 -6.79 -0.21 -17.40
N LYS A 91 -6.33 -0.51 -16.16
CA LYS A 91 -5.47 -1.65 -15.80
C LYS A 91 -4.06 -1.61 -16.36
N SER A 92 -3.66 -0.53 -17.06
CA SER A 92 -2.27 -0.38 -17.47
C SER A 92 -1.36 -0.19 -16.25
N THR A 93 -0.12 -0.67 -16.35
CA THR A 93 0.86 -0.53 -15.28
C THR A 93 1.25 0.94 -15.12
N GLU A 94 1.04 1.47 -13.92
CA GLU A 94 1.58 2.78 -13.55
C GLU A 94 3.02 2.67 -13.06
N ARG A 95 3.24 1.74 -12.13
CA ARG A 95 4.56 1.59 -11.51
C ARG A 95 4.75 0.19 -10.98
N VAL A 96 5.97 -0.30 -11.10
CA VAL A 96 6.42 -1.54 -10.46
C VAL A 96 7.29 -1.19 -9.27
N ILE A 97 6.97 -1.72 -8.10
CA ILE A 97 7.74 -1.59 -6.87
C ILE A 97 8.46 -2.92 -6.62
N GLY A 98 9.76 -2.94 -6.90
CA GLY A 98 10.62 -4.07 -6.55
C GLY A 98 10.79 -4.22 -5.03
N PRO A 99 11.24 -5.38 -4.56
CA PRO A 99 11.56 -5.57 -3.15
C PRO A 99 12.75 -4.68 -2.75
N GLY A 100 12.70 -4.12 -1.56
CA GLY A 100 13.74 -3.23 -1.04
C GLY A 100 13.42 -2.72 0.36
N ASN A 101 14.46 -2.35 1.10
CA ASN A 101 14.33 -1.90 2.50
C ASN A 101 13.81 -0.46 2.62
N ASP A 102 13.92 0.33 1.56
CA ASP A 102 13.59 1.75 1.60
C ASP A 102 12.16 2.00 1.08
N PRO A 103 11.30 2.68 1.86
CA PRO A 103 10.01 3.10 1.37
C PRO A 103 10.14 4.10 0.23
N VAL A 104 9.27 3.97 -0.76
CA VAL A 104 9.15 4.89 -1.87
C VAL A 104 7.92 5.76 -1.73
N ARG A 105 8.05 7.04 -2.08
CA ARG A 105 6.89 7.93 -2.23
C ARG A 105 6.08 7.49 -3.44
N VAL A 106 4.76 7.54 -3.30
CA VAL A 106 3.79 7.24 -4.37
C VAL A 106 2.78 8.37 -4.43
N ASP A 107 2.46 8.81 -5.64
CA ASP A 107 1.26 9.59 -5.91
C ASP A 107 0.13 8.60 -6.19
N TRP A 108 -0.94 8.67 -5.39
CA TRP A 108 -2.08 7.77 -5.48
C TRP A 108 -3.12 8.22 -6.50
N ASP A 109 -3.13 9.49 -6.93
CA ASP A 109 -4.14 10.02 -7.84
C ASP A 109 -4.28 9.21 -9.16
N PRO A 110 -3.21 8.70 -9.79
CA PRO A 110 -3.33 7.86 -11.00
C PRO A 110 -3.59 6.39 -10.70
N VAL A 111 -3.59 5.94 -9.44
CA VAL A 111 -3.57 4.52 -9.07
C VAL A 111 -4.95 4.05 -8.59
N TYR A 112 -5.53 3.10 -9.33
CA TYR A 112 -6.85 2.55 -9.05
C TYR A 112 -6.80 1.11 -8.55
N TYR A 113 -5.72 0.39 -8.87
CA TYR A 113 -5.53 -0.99 -8.46
C TYR A 113 -4.11 -1.25 -8.00
N ILE A 114 -3.96 -2.26 -7.16
CA ILE A 114 -2.68 -2.77 -6.73
C ILE A 114 -2.66 -4.29 -6.82
N ASP A 115 -1.62 -4.81 -7.45
CA ASP A 115 -1.25 -6.22 -7.40
C ASP A 115 -0.03 -6.36 -6.50
N PRO A 116 -0.10 -7.07 -5.36
CA PRO A 116 1.09 -7.25 -4.52
C PRO A 116 2.14 -8.17 -5.12
N CYS A 117 1.78 -8.89 -6.17
CA CYS A 117 2.59 -9.85 -6.88
C CYS A 117 2.32 -9.66 -8.39
#